data_AF-A0A848LI11-F1
#
_entry.id   AF-A0A848LI11-F1
#
_cell.length_a   1.000
_cell.length_b   1.000
_cell.length_c   1.000
_cell.angle_alpha   90.00
_cell.angle_beta   90.00
_cell.angle_gamma   90.00
#
_symmetry.space_group_name_H-M   'P 1'
#
loop_
_entity.id
_entity.type
_entity.pdbx_description
1 polymer ?
#
loop_
_entity_poly.entity_id
_entity_poly.type
_entity_poly.pdbx_seq_one_letter_code
_entity_poly.pdbx_strand_id
1 'polypeptide(L)'
;METFFRKYFWTVNLLFVLLVALLAARTVNLFVESAISPVPSGTAARSPSQPRRAETALASLDMNRLSRLTGIKLPEPEVAVREPETPQVDPNAPPVKSGLRVKLLGTLVAANPEWSFASIQDMVTQRSQTYMIGNSLQGATVQEIERERVIILNNGRREFIDGQPGDGAFVPPSPPVAQANTAPPPPSDASGIRAINDNEYEVPRAEIDKTLNNLNDVAMQARIVPAFKDGQAVGFKLFSIRPNSIYSKIGVQNGDVIRRINGFEMNSPEKALEIYSKMKDASRIEIEIERNGAPIRKSYNVR
;
A
#
# COMPACT_ATOMS: atom_id res chain seq x y z
N MET A 1 -47.82 29.73 30.02
CA MET A 1 -46.85 29.83 28.90
C MET A 1 -47.39 29.33 27.55
N GLU A 2 -48.40 28.45 27.50
CA GLU A 2 -48.92 27.90 26.24
C GLU A 2 -49.59 28.92 25.29
N THR A 3 -50.24 29.95 25.83
CA THR A 3 -50.94 30.98 25.02
C THR A 3 -49.98 31.90 24.26
N PHE A 4 -48.75 32.05 24.76
CA PHE A 4 -47.70 32.83 24.12
C PHE A 4 -47.14 32.07 22.91
N PHE A 5 -46.84 30.77 23.06
CA PHE A 5 -46.35 29.93 21.96
C PHE A 5 -47.33 29.82 20.79
N ARG A 6 -48.65 29.74 21.05
CA ARG A 6 -49.65 29.75 19.97
C ARG A 6 -49.72 31.07 19.20
N LYS A 7 -49.49 32.20 19.87
CA LYS A 7 -49.56 33.54 19.24
C LYS A 7 -48.36 33.83 18.35
N TYR A 8 -47.17 33.35 18.72
CA TYR A 8 -45.93 33.59 17.95
C TYR A 8 -45.54 32.42 17.05
N PHE A 9 -46.35 31.35 16.95
CA PHE A 9 -46.04 30.22 16.07
C PHE A 9 -45.86 30.63 14.59
N TRP A 10 -46.51 31.72 14.15
CA TRP A 10 -46.34 32.24 12.80
C TRP A 10 -44.91 32.76 12.54
N THR A 11 -44.20 33.28 13.55
CA THR A 11 -42.80 33.73 13.37
C THR A 11 -41.85 32.55 13.17
N VAL A 12 -42.12 31.41 13.81
CA VAL A 12 -41.35 30.16 13.62
C VAL A 12 -41.52 29.63 12.20
N ASN A 13 -42.75 29.66 11.67
CA ASN A 13 -43.00 29.26 10.27
C ASN A 13 -42.31 30.20 9.29
N LEU A 14 -42.32 31.51 9.53
CA LEU A 14 -41.67 32.49 8.68
C LEU A 14 -40.14 32.30 8.69
N LEU A 15 -39.56 32.05 9.87
CA LEU A 15 -38.14 31.70 10.02
C LEU A 15 -37.80 30.40 9.26
N PHE A 16 -38.65 29.38 9.35
CA PHE A 16 -38.46 28.11 8.67
C PHE A 16 -38.48 28.27 7.14
N VAL A 17 -39.46 29.01 6.61
CA VAL A 17 -39.54 29.31 5.17
C VAL A 17 -38.31 30.07 4.68
N LEU A 18 -37.84 31.05 5.46
CA LEU A 18 -36.63 31.81 5.13
C LEU A 18 -35.37 30.92 5.11
N LEU A 19 -35.25 29.99 6.08
CA LEU A 19 -34.13 29.06 6.15
C LEU A 19 -34.12 28.08 4.97
N VAL A 20 -35.29 27.54 4.60
CA VAL A 20 -35.45 26.66 3.43
C VAL A 20 -35.11 27.42 2.13
N ALA A 21 -35.57 28.65 1.97
CA ALA A 21 -35.25 29.48 0.82
C ALA A 21 -33.74 29.77 0.70
N LEU A 22 -33.06 30.04 1.83
CA LEU A 22 -31.60 30.24 1.85
C LEU A 22 -30.82 28.99 1.47
N LEU A 23 -31.24 27.82 1.95
CA LEU A 23 -30.63 26.53 1.56
C LEU A 23 -30.82 26.25 0.07
N ALA A 24 -32.02 26.50 -0.46
CA ALA A 24 -32.29 26.36 -1.90
C ALA A 24 -31.44 27.32 -2.74
N ALA A 25 -31.32 28.58 -2.34
CA ALA A 25 -30.49 29.55 -3.04
C ALA A 25 -28.99 29.17 -3.01
N ARG A 26 -28.49 28.71 -1.85
CA ARG A 26 -27.09 28.26 -1.70
C ARG A 26 -26.77 27.04 -2.57
N THR A 27 -27.69 26.08 -2.63
CA THR A 27 -27.51 24.87 -3.45
C THR A 27 -27.49 25.22 -4.94
N VAL A 28 -28.41 26.07 -5.40
CA VAL A 28 -28.42 26.53 -6.80
C VAL A 28 -27.14 27.30 -7.15
N ASN A 29 -26.67 28.20 -6.29
CA ASN A 29 -25.44 28.95 -6.54
C ASN A 29 -24.21 28.04 -6.66
N LEU A 30 -24.09 26.99 -5.84
CA LEU A 30 -22.99 26.02 -5.95
C LEU A 30 -23.00 25.27 -7.29
N PHE A 31 -24.18 24.88 -7.77
CA PHE A 31 -24.30 24.22 -9.07
C PHE A 31 -23.95 25.15 -10.22
N VAL A 32 -24.42 26.40 -10.18
CA VAL A 32 -24.10 27.42 -11.20
C VAL A 32 -22.61 27.76 -11.19
N GLU A 33 -22.00 27.89 -10.02
CA GLU A 33 -20.57 28.13 -9.88
C GLU A 33 -19.75 26.96 -10.44
N SER A 34 -20.17 25.71 -10.23
CA SER A 34 -19.51 24.54 -10.82
C SER A 34 -19.61 24.49 -12.34
N ALA A 35 -20.69 25.02 -12.92
CA ALA A 35 -20.92 25.02 -14.36
C ALA A 35 -20.19 26.16 -15.09
N ILE A 36 -19.94 27.28 -14.40
CA ILE A 36 -19.38 28.50 -15.01
C ILE A 36 -17.91 28.73 -14.61
N SER A 37 -17.40 28.06 -13.57
CA SER A 37 -16.00 28.23 -13.14
C SER A 37 -15.03 27.85 -14.25
N PRO A 38 -14.24 28.80 -14.77
CA PRO A 38 -13.23 28.49 -15.78
C PRO A 38 -12.15 27.60 -15.15
N VAL A 39 -11.81 26.52 -15.85
CA VAL A 39 -10.70 25.64 -15.46
C VAL A 39 -9.43 26.49 -15.35
N PRO A 40 -8.70 26.50 -14.22
CA PRO A 40 -7.49 27.28 -14.08
C PRO A 40 -6.45 26.77 -15.09
N SER A 41 -6.38 27.45 -16.23
CA SER A 41 -5.38 27.23 -17.26
C SER A 41 -4.11 27.96 -16.82
N GLY A 42 -3.52 27.47 -15.73
CA GLY A 42 -2.21 27.87 -15.28
C GLY A 42 -1.18 27.29 -16.24
N THR A 43 -0.97 27.96 -17.37
CA THR A 43 0.25 27.77 -18.18
C THR A 43 1.38 28.38 -17.36
N ALA A 44 1.88 27.64 -16.38
CA ALA A 44 3.16 27.93 -15.76
C ALA A 44 4.20 27.73 -16.85
N ALA A 45 4.58 28.82 -17.52
CA ALA A 45 5.72 28.85 -18.41
C ALA A 45 6.95 28.45 -17.58
N ARG A 46 7.34 27.17 -17.67
CA ARG A 46 8.64 26.70 -17.21
C ARG A 46 9.67 27.36 -18.12
N SER A 47 10.25 28.46 -17.66
CA SER A 47 11.50 28.96 -18.23
C SER A 47 12.54 27.84 -18.15
N PRO A 48 13.18 27.43 -19.27
CA PRO A 48 14.26 26.47 -19.21
C PRO A 48 15.43 27.10 -18.45
N SER A 49 15.73 26.55 -17.28
CA SER A 49 16.99 26.82 -16.58
C SER A 49 18.12 26.24 -17.43
N GLN A 50 18.74 27.07 -18.25
CA GLN A 50 20.02 26.75 -18.86
C GLN A 50 21.06 26.57 -17.75
N PRO A 51 21.74 25.41 -17.66
CA PRO A 51 22.90 25.29 -16.81
C PRO A 51 23.99 26.18 -17.39
N ARG A 52 24.26 27.30 -16.72
CA ARG A 52 25.42 28.14 -16.99
C ARG A 52 26.65 27.33 -16.62
N ARG A 53 27.20 26.60 -17.60
CA ARG A 53 28.49 25.94 -17.48
C ARG A 53 29.52 27.04 -17.24
N ALA A 54 30.05 27.10 -16.02
CA ALA A 54 31.22 27.91 -15.74
C ALA A 54 32.38 27.32 -16.55
N GLU A 55 32.68 27.93 -17.68
CA GLU A 55 33.93 27.70 -18.41
C GLU A 55 35.07 28.32 -17.60
N THR A 56 35.57 27.59 -16.61
CA THR A 56 36.94 27.75 -16.18
C THR A 56 37.80 27.14 -17.28
N ALA A 57 38.06 27.91 -18.34
CA ALA A 57 39.02 27.55 -19.37
C ALA A 57 40.45 27.65 -18.77
N LEU A 58 40.80 26.68 -17.94
CA LEU A 58 42.21 26.36 -17.72
C LEU A 58 42.73 25.87 -19.07
N ALA A 59 43.69 26.59 -19.64
CA ALA A 59 44.33 26.25 -20.89
C ALA A 59 44.69 24.76 -20.90
N SER A 60 43.99 23.98 -21.73
CA SER A 60 44.28 22.56 -21.88
C SER A 60 45.62 22.41 -22.58
N LEU A 61 46.60 21.81 -21.91
CA LEU A 61 47.88 21.50 -22.54
C LEU A 61 47.64 20.39 -23.58
N ASP A 62 47.89 20.69 -24.85
CA ASP A 62 47.82 19.74 -25.94
C ASP A 62 48.99 18.74 -25.83
N MET A 63 48.69 17.58 -25.27
CA MET A 63 49.65 16.50 -24.99
C MET A 63 50.36 16.02 -26.27
N ASN A 64 49.74 16.19 -27.45
CA ASN A 64 50.35 15.85 -28.74
C ASN A 64 51.41 16.85 -29.19
N ARG A 65 51.27 18.13 -28.84
CA ARG A 65 52.35 19.10 -29.07
C ARG A 65 53.53 18.85 -28.13
N LEU A 66 53.22 18.54 -26.87
CA LEU A 66 54.25 18.29 -25.87
C LEU A 66 55.10 17.07 -26.26
N SER A 67 54.49 15.98 -26.69
CA SER A 67 55.19 14.74 -27.07
C SER A 67 56.12 14.91 -28.27
N ARG A 68 55.75 15.72 -29.26
CA ARG A 68 56.61 16.07 -30.39
C ARG A 68 57.82 16.89 -29.99
N LEU A 69 57.67 17.77 -29.00
CA LEU A 69 58.74 18.66 -28.53
C LEU A 69 59.69 17.97 -27.55
N THR A 70 59.18 17.04 -26.73
CA THR A 70 59.97 16.37 -25.68
C THR A 70 60.47 14.99 -26.07
N GLY A 71 60.02 14.43 -27.19
CA GLY A 71 60.42 13.10 -27.65
C GLY A 71 59.87 11.95 -26.79
N ILE A 72 58.98 12.24 -25.84
CA ILE A 72 58.34 11.25 -24.97
C ILE A 72 57.23 10.57 -25.78
N LYS A 73 57.42 9.28 -26.13
CA LYS A 73 56.34 8.47 -26.71
C LYS A 73 55.23 8.30 -25.68
N LEU A 74 54.02 8.74 -26.03
CA LEU A 74 52.83 8.45 -25.22
C LEU A 74 52.61 6.94 -25.20
N PRO A 75 52.29 6.34 -24.04
CA PRO A 75 51.83 4.96 -24.01
C PRO A 75 50.60 4.82 -24.91
N GLU A 76 50.61 3.81 -25.79
CA GLU A 76 49.47 3.51 -26.64
C GLU A 76 48.25 3.27 -25.73
N PRO A 77 47.10 3.88 -26.05
CA PRO A 77 45.91 3.73 -25.23
C PRO A 77 45.53 2.25 -25.21
N GLU A 78 45.74 1.63 -24.06
CA GLU A 78 45.20 0.30 -23.76
C GLU A 78 43.72 0.36 -24.11
N VAL A 79 43.27 -0.54 -24.98
CA VAL A 79 41.89 -0.58 -25.46
C VAL A 79 41.03 -0.58 -24.21
N ALA A 80 40.31 0.53 -23.98
CA ALA A 80 39.40 0.65 -22.88
C ALA A 80 38.42 -0.52 -23.00
N VAL A 81 38.62 -1.55 -22.17
CA VAL A 81 37.62 -2.55 -21.89
C VAL A 81 36.44 -1.71 -21.41
N ARG A 82 35.46 -1.54 -22.29
CA ARG A 82 34.17 -0.99 -21.92
C ARG A 82 33.62 -1.97 -20.90
N GLU A 83 33.84 -1.67 -19.64
CA GLU A 83 33.02 -2.16 -18.56
C GLU A 83 31.58 -1.94 -19.03
N PRO A 84 30.77 -3.00 -19.18
CA PRO A 84 29.45 -2.86 -19.76
C PRO A 84 28.73 -1.81 -18.92
N GLU A 85 28.40 -0.68 -19.54
CA GLU A 85 27.51 0.30 -18.96
C GLU A 85 26.30 -0.48 -18.47
N THR A 86 26.14 -0.56 -17.14
CA THR A 86 24.90 -1.03 -16.54
C THR A 86 23.79 -0.34 -17.30
N PRO A 87 22.90 -1.08 -17.99
CA PRO A 87 21.87 -0.44 -18.80
C PRO A 87 21.17 0.58 -17.90
N GLN A 88 21.22 1.86 -18.27
CA GLN A 88 20.40 2.86 -17.61
C GLN A 88 18.96 2.41 -17.86
N VAL A 89 18.36 1.78 -16.86
CA VAL A 89 17.02 1.25 -16.96
C VAL A 89 16.09 2.45 -16.94
N ASP A 90 15.63 2.84 -18.13
CA ASP A 90 14.63 3.88 -18.30
C ASP A 90 13.34 3.44 -17.58
N PRO A 91 12.92 4.14 -16.51
CA PRO A 91 11.70 3.82 -15.77
C PRO A 91 10.43 3.89 -16.62
N ASN A 92 10.49 4.59 -17.76
CA ASN A 92 9.37 4.82 -18.66
C ASN A 92 9.40 3.93 -19.92
N ALA A 93 10.38 3.03 -20.07
CA ALA A 93 10.38 2.08 -21.18
C ALA A 93 9.14 1.16 -21.15
N PRO A 94 8.60 0.75 -22.33
CA PRO A 94 7.44 -0.15 -22.39
C PRO A 94 7.72 -1.47 -21.65
N PRO A 95 6.72 -2.02 -20.92
CA PRO A 95 6.93 -3.20 -20.11
C PRO A 95 7.25 -4.42 -20.98
N VAL A 96 8.28 -5.17 -20.59
CA VAL A 96 8.73 -6.40 -21.28
C VAL A 96 8.17 -7.64 -20.57
N LYS A 97 7.98 -8.76 -21.26
CA LYS A 97 7.45 -9.98 -20.63
C LYS A 97 8.38 -10.42 -19.48
N SER A 98 7.80 -10.68 -18.31
CA SER A 98 8.56 -11.10 -17.14
C SER A 98 9.07 -12.53 -17.29
N GLY A 99 10.30 -12.76 -16.84
CA GLY A 99 10.90 -14.08 -16.74
C GLY A 99 10.50 -14.85 -15.48
N LEU A 100 9.71 -14.25 -14.58
CA LEU A 100 9.32 -14.89 -13.31
C LEU A 100 8.48 -16.15 -13.56
N ARG A 101 8.70 -17.18 -12.73
CA ARG A 101 7.98 -18.45 -12.77
C ARG A 101 6.63 -18.35 -12.07
N VAL A 102 5.82 -17.41 -12.52
CA VAL A 102 4.50 -17.11 -11.97
C VAL A 102 3.49 -17.06 -13.10
N LYS A 103 2.27 -17.50 -12.82
CA LYS A 103 1.17 -17.53 -13.78
C LYS A 103 0.04 -16.66 -13.29
N LEU A 104 -0.40 -15.71 -14.11
CA LEU A 104 -1.61 -14.95 -13.82
C LEU A 104 -2.84 -15.85 -13.98
N LEU A 105 -3.61 -16.02 -12.91
CA LEU A 105 -4.86 -16.76 -12.93
C LEU A 105 -6.04 -15.87 -13.32
N GLY A 106 -5.99 -14.59 -12.94
CA GLY A 106 -7.02 -13.62 -13.30
C GLY A 106 -6.81 -12.28 -12.61
N THR A 107 -7.46 -11.26 -13.15
CA THR A 107 -7.42 -9.89 -12.61
C THR A 107 -8.84 -9.34 -12.50
N LEU A 108 -9.07 -8.55 -11.47
CA LEU A 108 -10.24 -7.69 -11.38
C LEU A 108 -9.76 -6.25 -11.39
N VAL A 109 -10.09 -5.53 -12.47
CA VAL A 109 -9.73 -4.12 -12.63
C VAL A 109 -10.92 -3.26 -12.21
N ALA A 110 -10.71 -2.44 -11.18
CA ALA A 110 -11.73 -1.52 -10.69
C ALA A 110 -11.60 -0.14 -11.35
N ALA A 111 -12.65 0.69 -11.25
CA ALA A 111 -12.60 2.07 -11.74
C ALA A 111 -11.51 2.91 -11.05
N ASN A 112 -11.25 2.62 -9.77
CA ASN A 112 -10.05 3.11 -9.08
C ASN A 112 -8.93 2.05 -9.22
N PRO A 113 -7.80 2.37 -9.87
CA PRO A 113 -6.69 1.43 -10.05
C PRO A 113 -6.20 0.80 -8.75
N GLU A 114 -6.19 1.54 -7.63
CA GLU A 114 -5.76 1.04 -6.32
C GLU A 114 -6.63 -0.08 -5.77
N TRP A 115 -7.84 -0.28 -6.31
CA TRP A 115 -8.77 -1.33 -5.91
C TRP A 115 -8.70 -2.55 -6.82
N SER A 116 -7.83 -2.51 -7.83
CA SER A 116 -7.59 -3.64 -8.70
C SER A 116 -6.78 -4.70 -7.97
N PHE A 117 -7.05 -5.97 -8.26
CA PHE A 117 -6.32 -7.09 -7.70
C PHE A 117 -6.09 -8.19 -8.74
N ALA A 118 -5.01 -8.92 -8.56
CA ALA A 118 -4.59 -10.02 -9.42
C ALA A 118 -4.39 -11.28 -8.58
N SER A 119 -4.92 -12.40 -9.05
CA SER A 119 -4.61 -13.72 -8.50
C SER A 119 -3.46 -14.31 -9.29
N ILE A 120 -2.32 -14.53 -8.63
CA ILE A 120 -1.09 -15.02 -9.24
C ILE A 120 -0.71 -16.33 -8.57
N GLN A 121 -0.40 -17.34 -9.38
CA GLN A 121 0.10 -18.63 -8.93
C GLN A 121 1.61 -18.70 -9.10
N ASP A 122 2.31 -19.09 -8.03
CA ASP A 122 3.73 -19.42 -8.10
C ASP A 122 3.88 -20.84 -8.68
N MET A 123 4.63 -20.98 -9.78
CA MET A 123 4.78 -22.27 -10.46
C MET A 123 5.73 -23.23 -9.75
N VAL A 124 6.56 -22.74 -8.82
CA VAL A 124 7.47 -23.57 -8.01
C VAL A 124 6.71 -24.15 -6.82
N THR A 125 5.98 -23.31 -6.08
CA THR A 125 5.24 -23.76 -4.88
C THR A 125 3.82 -24.21 -5.17
N GLN A 126 3.31 -23.99 -6.38
CA GLN A 126 1.93 -24.23 -6.81
C GLN A 126 0.87 -23.48 -6.00
N ARG A 127 1.26 -22.50 -5.18
CA ARG A 127 0.36 -21.71 -4.34
C ARG A 127 -0.16 -20.49 -5.11
N SER A 128 -1.45 -20.21 -4.93
CA SER A 128 -2.13 -19.04 -5.49
C SER A 128 -2.33 -18.00 -4.41
N GLN A 129 -1.95 -16.76 -4.71
CA GLN A 129 -2.09 -15.64 -3.80
C GLN A 129 -2.63 -14.41 -4.54
N THR A 130 -3.34 -13.56 -3.82
CA THR A 130 -3.89 -12.30 -4.35
C THR A 130 -2.93 -11.16 -4.09
N TYR A 131 -2.68 -10.36 -5.12
CA TYR A 131 -1.79 -9.21 -5.11
C TYR A 131 -2.53 -7.95 -5.54
N MET A 132 -2.18 -6.84 -4.91
CA MET A 132 -2.64 -5.48 -5.24
C MET A 132 -1.44 -4.59 -5.59
N ILE A 133 -1.73 -3.40 -6.10
CA ILE A 133 -0.70 -2.36 -6.32
C ILE A 133 0.10 -2.13 -5.03
N GLY A 134 1.43 -2.11 -5.17
CA GLY A 134 2.39 -1.95 -4.07
C GLY A 134 2.77 -3.24 -3.34
N ASN A 135 2.17 -4.39 -3.65
CA ASN A 135 2.61 -5.67 -3.08
C ASN A 135 3.90 -6.17 -3.74
N SER A 136 4.72 -6.91 -3.00
CA SER A 136 5.93 -7.55 -3.54
C SER A 136 5.69 -9.02 -3.88
N LEU A 137 6.22 -9.46 -5.02
CA LEU A 137 6.18 -10.81 -5.55
C LEU A 137 7.58 -11.19 -6.06
N GLN A 138 8.20 -12.21 -5.46
CA GLN A 138 9.53 -12.73 -5.84
C GLN A 138 10.62 -11.63 -5.98
N GLY A 139 10.57 -10.59 -5.14
CA GLY A 139 11.51 -9.45 -5.18
C GLY A 139 11.14 -8.33 -6.16
N ALA A 140 10.10 -8.50 -6.96
CA ALA A 140 9.51 -7.45 -7.79
C ALA A 140 8.32 -6.77 -7.07
N THR A 141 8.00 -5.53 -7.43
CA THR A 141 6.88 -4.78 -6.84
C THR A 141 5.78 -4.57 -7.87
N VAL A 142 4.53 -4.87 -7.53
CA VAL A 142 3.38 -4.62 -8.41
C VAL A 142 3.15 -3.12 -8.54
N GLN A 143 3.22 -2.62 -9.77
CA GLN A 143 3.02 -1.20 -10.09
C GLN A 143 1.60 -0.95 -10.59
N GLU A 144 1.12 -1.79 -11.51
CA GLU A 144 -0.20 -1.63 -12.14
C GLU A 144 -0.85 -2.99 -12.41
N ILE A 145 -2.18 -3.04 -12.39
CA ILE A 145 -2.97 -4.24 -12.67
C ILE A 145 -3.92 -3.92 -13.82
N GLU A 146 -3.68 -4.55 -14.96
CA GLU A 146 -4.51 -4.45 -16.15
C GLU A 146 -5.35 -5.72 -16.33
N ARG A 147 -6.28 -5.71 -17.30
CA ARG A 147 -7.29 -6.78 -17.48
C ARG A 147 -6.73 -8.16 -17.81
N GLU A 148 -5.52 -8.21 -18.37
CA GLU A 148 -4.90 -9.47 -18.82
C GLU A 148 -3.42 -9.57 -18.44
N ARG A 149 -2.90 -8.56 -17.74
CA ARG A 149 -1.49 -8.51 -17.34
C ARG A 149 -1.28 -7.66 -16.10
N VAL A 150 -0.24 -7.99 -15.35
CA VAL A 150 0.18 -7.26 -14.16
C VAL A 150 1.54 -6.65 -14.43
N ILE A 151 1.66 -5.33 -14.31
CA ILE A 151 2.93 -4.63 -14.47
C ILE A 151 3.66 -4.64 -13.13
N ILE A 152 4.88 -5.14 -13.16
CA ILE A 152 5.77 -5.23 -12.01
C ILE A 152 7.05 -4.44 -12.27
N LEU A 153 7.67 -3.98 -11.20
CA LEU A 153 9.01 -3.40 -11.21
C LEU A 153 9.99 -4.42 -10.64
N ASN A 154 10.85 -4.98 -11.50
CA ASN A 154 11.85 -5.97 -11.14
C ASN A 154 13.25 -5.39 -11.38
N ASN A 155 14.03 -5.16 -10.31
CA ASN A 155 15.36 -4.55 -10.38
C ASN A 155 15.41 -3.25 -11.21
N GLY A 156 14.41 -2.38 -11.03
CA GLY A 156 14.28 -1.11 -11.75
C GLY A 156 13.69 -1.21 -13.16
N ARG A 157 13.47 -2.43 -13.69
CA ARG A 157 12.88 -2.67 -15.01
C ARG A 157 11.40 -2.99 -14.90
N ARG A 158 10.57 -2.33 -15.72
CA ARG A 158 9.15 -2.66 -15.85
C ARG A 158 8.98 -3.94 -16.64
N GLU A 159 8.34 -4.92 -16.03
CA GLU A 159 8.00 -6.19 -16.64
C GLU A 159 6.49 -6.44 -16.53
N PHE A 160 5.92 -7.28 -17.38
CA PHE A 160 4.53 -7.72 -17.25
C PHE A 160 4.41 -9.23 -17.04
N ILE A 161 3.49 -9.64 -16.18
CA ILE A 161 3.08 -11.03 -15.96
C ILE A 161 1.74 -11.23 -16.66
N ASP A 162 1.60 -12.30 -17.43
CA ASP A 162 0.36 -12.71 -18.08
C ASP A 162 -0.01 -14.17 -17.72
N GLY A 163 -1.00 -14.73 -18.43
CA GLY A 163 -1.47 -16.10 -18.22
C GLY A 163 -0.47 -17.18 -18.63
N GLN A 164 0.69 -16.82 -19.21
CA GLN A 164 1.75 -17.74 -19.56
C GLN A 164 2.91 -17.59 -18.56
N PRO A 165 3.32 -18.67 -17.88
CA PRO A 165 4.47 -18.60 -17.00
C PRO A 165 5.73 -18.22 -17.80
N GLY A 166 6.58 -17.37 -17.21
CA GLY A 166 7.84 -16.99 -17.83
C GLY A 166 8.81 -18.17 -17.94
N ASP A 167 9.58 -18.19 -19.03
CA ASP A 167 10.54 -19.26 -19.36
C ASP A 167 11.88 -19.13 -18.60
N GLY A 168 12.00 -18.10 -17.77
CA GLY A 168 13.27 -17.60 -17.23
C GLY A 168 13.69 -18.25 -15.92
N ALA A 169 14.98 -18.62 -15.88
CA ALA A 169 15.68 -19.11 -14.70
C ALA A 169 15.70 -18.07 -13.58
N PHE A 170 15.59 -18.56 -12.35
CA PHE A 170 16.02 -17.83 -11.16
C PHE A 170 17.46 -17.35 -11.41
N VAL A 171 17.63 -16.05 -11.68
CA VAL A 171 18.91 -15.41 -11.44
C VAL A 171 18.88 -15.15 -9.93
N PRO A 172 19.61 -15.93 -9.11
CA PRO A 172 19.76 -15.55 -7.73
C PRO A 172 20.28 -14.12 -7.73
N PRO A 173 19.75 -13.21 -6.90
CA PRO A 173 20.53 -12.03 -6.61
C PRO A 173 21.92 -12.51 -6.18
N SER A 174 22.96 -12.06 -6.87
CA SER A 174 24.32 -12.17 -6.35
C SER A 174 24.26 -11.68 -4.91
N PRO A 175 24.74 -12.46 -3.93
CA PRO A 175 24.64 -12.06 -2.54
C PRO A 175 25.23 -10.65 -2.42
N PRO A 176 24.48 -9.67 -1.88
CA PRO A 176 25.15 -8.46 -1.41
C PRO A 176 26.22 -8.96 -0.44
N VAL A 177 27.45 -8.54 -0.70
CA VAL A 177 28.59 -8.76 0.19
C VAL A 177 28.08 -8.54 1.60
N ALA A 178 28.10 -9.61 2.40
CA ALA A 178 27.57 -9.61 3.76
C ALA A 178 28.40 -8.62 4.59
N GLN A 179 28.02 -7.35 4.58
CA GLN A 179 28.10 -6.58 5.80
C GLN A 179 27.09 -7.22 6.73
N ALA A 180 27.61 -7.77 7.82
CA ALA A 180 26.85 -8.31 8.93
C ALA A 180 25.99 -7.19 9.55
N ASN A 181 24.92 -6.81 8.86
CA ASN A 181 23.78 -6.18 9.47
C ASN A 181 23.00 -7.33 10.09
N THR A 182 23.26 -7.52 11.38
CA THR A 182 22.33 -8.13 12.33
C THR A 182 20.89 -7.92 11.86
N ALA A 183 20.12 -9.00 11.84
CA ALA A 183 18.67 -8.96 11.67
C ALA A 183 18.13 -7.72 12.39
N PRO A 184 17.31 -6.87 11.74
CA PRO A 184 16.64 -5.80 12.46
C PRO A 184 15.99 -6.44 13.68
N PRO A 185 16.32 -6.00 14.90
CA PRO A 185 15.59 -6.46 16.06
C PRO A 185 14.09 -6.20 15.79
N PRO A 186 13.18 -7.03 16.34
CA PRO A 186 11.76 -6.73 16.26
C PRO A 186 11.59 -5.26 16.63
N PRO A 187 10.84 -4.46 15.84
CA PRO A 187 10.72 -3.03 16.10
C PRO A 187 10.36 -2.88 17.58
N SER A 188 11.30 -2.34 18.34
CA SER A 188 11.07 -1.91 19.70
C SER A 188 10.26 -0.63 19.60
N ASP A 189 9.02 -0.78 19.13
CA ASP A 189 8.05 0.29 19.05
C ASP A 189 7.52 0.52 20.46
N ALA A 190 7.45 1.81 20.81
CA ALA A 190 7.05 2.40 22.07
C ALA A 190 5.58 2.13 22.49
N SER A 191 5.04 0.96 22.13
CA SER A 191 3.67 0.49 22.34
C SER A 191 3.55 -0.66 23.35
N GLY A 192 4.64 -1.29 23.77
CA GLY A 192 4.63 -2.30 24.83
C GLY A 192 3.95 -3.65 24.51
N ILE A 193 3.49 -3.89 23.27
CA ILE A 193 2.96 -5.20 22.84
C ILE A 193 4.13 -6.17 22.64
N ARG A 194 4.13 -7.29 23.35
CA ARG A 194 5.23 -8.27 23.36
C ARG A 194 4.74 -9.63 22.87
N ALA A 195 5.34 -10.15 21.80
CA ALA A 195 5.14 -11.54 21.41
C ALA A 195 5.82 -12.48 22.42
N ILE A 196 5.05 -13.41 23.00
CA ILE A 196 5.56 -14.47 23.88
C ILE A 196 5.95 -15.69 23.03
N ASN A 197 5.15 -16.02 22.01
CA ASN A 197 5.42 -17.01 20.98
C ASN A 197 4.66 -16.67 19.68
N ASP A 198 4.75 -17.48 18.63
CA ASP A 198 4.14 -17.20 17.31
C ASP A 198 2.62 -16.93 17.37
N ASN A 199 1.94 -17.48 18.38
CA ASN A 199 0.48 -17.41 18.54
C ASN A 199 0.03 -16.78 19.86
N GLU A 200 0.96 -16.30 20.69
CA GLU A 200 0.67 -15.75 22.00
C GLU A 200 1.35 -14.40 22.18
N TYR A 201 0.55 -13.42 22.59
CA TYR A 201 0.97 -12.03 22.68
C TYR A 201 0.52 -11.46 24.03
N GLU A 202 1.37 -10.64 24.61
CA GLU A 202 1.07 -9.80 25.76
C GLU A 202 0.76 -8.40 25.25
N VAL A 203 -0.43 -7.89 25.57
CA VAL A 203 -0.91 -6.60 25.09
C VAL A 203 -1.17 -5.69 26.29
N PRO A 204 -0.52 -4.53 26.41
CA PRO A 204 -0.82 -3.57 27.46
C PRO A 204 -2.26 -3.08 27.33
N ARG A 205 -2.93 -2.92 28.47
CA ARG A 205 -4.31 -2.43 28.55
C ARG A 205 -4.48 -1.08 27.86
N ALA A 206 -3.48 -0.21 27.97
CA ALA A 206 -3.46 1.09 27.32
C ALA A 206 -3.56 1.02 25.78
N GLU A 207 -3.00 0.01 25.14
CA GLU A 207 -3.10 -0.18 23.68
C GLU A 207 -4.49 -0.69 23.28
N ILE A 208 -5.09 -1.57 24.09
CA ILE A 208 -6.48 -1.97 23.92
C ILE A 208 -7.39 -0.74 24.09
N ASP A 209 -7.25 0.02 25.17
CA ASP A 209 -8.09 1.20 25.42
C ASP A 209 -7.92 2.26 24.33
N LYS A 210 -6.71 2.47 23.80
CA LYS A 210 -6.47 3.36 22.67
C LYS A 210 -7.16 2.89 21.39
N THR A 211 -7.09 1.60 21.11
CA THR A 211 -7.76 0.94 19.97
C THR A 211 -9.27 1.06 20.12
N LEU A 212 -9.78 0.83 21.33
CA LEU A 212 -11.20 0.91 21.63
C LEU A 212 -11.70 2.36 21.46
N ASN A 213 -11.05 3.32 22.09
CA ASN A 213 -11.47 4.72 22.03
C ASN A 213 -11.37 5.35 20.63
N ASN A 214 -10.63 4.75 19.69
CA ASN A 214 -10.43 5.24 18.33
C ASN A 214 -10.81 4.20 17.27
N LEU A 215 -12.05 3.70 17.33
CA LEU A 215 -12.53 2.68 16.39
C LEU A 215 -12.41 3.09 14.91
N ASN A 216 -12.56 4.38 14.61
CA ASN A 216 -12.38 4.90 13.25
C ASN A 216 -10.94 4.68 12.76
N ASP A 217 -9.95 5.01 13.59
CA ASP A 217 -8.54 4.80 13.23
C ASP A 217 -8.23 3.32 13.02
N VAL A 218 -8.80 2.44 13.84
CA VAL A 218 -8.64 0.98 13.72
C VAL A 218 -9.28 0.45 12.44
N ALA A 219 -10.45 0.96 12.07
CA ALA A 219 -11.09 0.63 10.80
C ALA A 219 -10.31 1.17 9.59
N MET A 220 -9.57 2.28 9.74
CA MET A 220 -8.71 2.85 8.68
C MET A 220 -7.33 2.18 8.56
N GLN A 221 -6.92 1.41 9.57
CA GLN A 221 -5.61 0.73 9.59
C GLN A 221 -5.54 -0.51 8.69
N ALA A 222 -6.67 -1.06 8.27
CA ALA A 222 -6.74 -2.16 7.32
C ALA A 222 -8.05 -2.10 6.53
N ARG A 223 -8.06 -2.63 5.31
CA ARG A 223 -9.28 -2.80 4.52
C ARG A 223 -9.97 -4.08 4.96
N ILE A 224 -11.18 -3.94 5.52
CA ILE A 224 -11.99 -5.03 6.04
C ILE A 224 -13.08 -5.36 5.02
N VAL A 225 -13.15 -6.61 4.58
CA VAL A 225 -14.14 -7.08 3.58
C VAL A 225 -14.87 -8.31 4.12
N PRO A 226 -16.20 -8.43 4.01
CA PRO A 226 -16.90 -9.65 4.38
C PRO A 226 -16.40 -10.86 3.57
N ALA A 227 -16.12 -11.95 4.27
CA ALA A 227 -15.80 -13.23 3.66
C ALA A 227 -17.05 -14.11 3.63
N PHE A 228 -17.39 -14.64 2.46
CA PHE A 228 -18.54 -15.52 2.28
C PHE A 228 -18.12 -16.96 2.01
N LYS A 229 -18.88 -17.90 2.56
CA LYS A 229 -18.82 -19.33 2.22
C LYS A 229 -20.25 -19.83 2.06
N ASP A 230 -20.54 -20.48 0.93
CA ASP A 230 -21.88 -21.02 0.63
C ASP A 230 -23.00 -19.96 0.72
N GLY A 231 -22.70 -18.71 0.34
CA GLY A 231 -23.64 -17.59 0.39
C GLY A 231 -23.84 -16.96 1.78
N GLN A 232 -23.18 -17.47 2.82
CA GLN A 232 -23.26 -16.94 4.19
C GLN A 232 -21.96 -16.23 4.55
N ALA A 233 -22.06 -15.09 5.24
CA ALA A 233 -20.89 -14.43 5.79
C ALA A 233 -20.27 -15.32 6.89
N VAL A 234 -18.99 -15.64 6.77
CA VAL A 234 -18.26 -16.53 7.69
C VAL A 234 -17.17 -15.82 8.49
N GLY A 235 -16.89 -14.56 8.16
CA GLY A 235 -15.78 -13.82 8.72
C GLY A 235 -15.58 -12.45 8.06
N PHE A 236 -14.55 -11.73 8.51
CA PHE A 236 -13.99 -10.59 7.79
C PHE A 236 -12.58 -10.89 7.32
N LYS A 237 -12.32 -10.68 6.03
CA LYS A 237 -10.99 -10.76 5.43
C LYS A 237 -10.30 -9.40 5.50
N LEU A 238 -9.03 -9.39 5.92
CA LEU A 238 -8.24 -8.18 6.05
C LEU A 238 -7.22 -8.05 4.92
N PHE A 239 -7.15 -6.85 4.35
CA PHE A 239 -6.22 -6.49 3.29
C PHE A 239 -5.58 -5.13 3.57
N SER A 240 -4.49 -4.81 2.88
CA SER A 240 -3.79 -3.53 2.95
C SER A 240 -3.55 -3.08 4.40
N ILE A 241 -3.14 -4.01 5.26
CA ILE A 241 -2.81 -3.73 6.65
C ILE A 241 -1.64 -2.76 6.67
N ARG A 242 -1.86 -1.58 7.26
CA ARG A 242 -0.81 -0.57 7.40
C ARG A 242 0.33 -1.11 8.28
N PRO A 243 1.60 -0.82 7.96
CA PRO A 243 2.70 -1.03 8.88
C PRO A 243 2.42 -0.35 10.22
N ASN A 244 2.81 -0.99 11.33
CA ASN A 244 2.62 -0.50 12.70
C ASN A 244 1.15 -0.33 13.14
N SER A 245 0.20 -0.90 12.39
CA SER A 245 -1.21 -1.03 12.81
C SER A 245 -1.39 -2.02 13.96
N ILE A 246 -2.52 -1.95 14.66
CA ILE A 246 -2.87 -2.94 15.68
C ILE A 246 -2.84 -4.36 15.11
N TYR A 247 -3.38 -4.56 13.91
CA TYR A 247 -3.42 -5.85 13.22
C TYR A 247 -2.02 -6.44 13.00
N SER A 248 -1.07 -5.61 12.54
CA SER A 248 0.32 -6.06 12.37
C SER A 248 0.99 -6.41 13.69
N LYS A 249 0.73 -5.63 14.75
CA LYS A 249 1.30 -5.84 16.09
C LYS A 249 0.76 -7.12 16.76
N ILE A 250 -0.48 -7.50 16.47
CA ILE A 250 -1.08 -8.74 16.94
C ILE A 250 -0.80 -9.94 16.01
N GLY A 251 0.03 -9.76 14.97
CA GLY A 251 0.45 -10.86 14.09
C GLY A 251 -0.59 -11.30 13.05
N VAL A 252 -1.59 -10.45 12.78
CA VAL A 252 -2.51 -10.61 11.65
C VAL A 252 -1.84 -10.15 10.37
N GLN A 253 -2.04 -10.90 9.29
CA GLN A 253 -1.39 -10.72 8.00
C GLN A 253 -2.42 -10.45 6.89
N ASN A 254 -1.94 -9.89 5.79
CA ASN A 254 -2.77 -9.67 4.61
C ASN A 254 -3.30 -11.00 4.07
N GLY A 255 -4.61 -11.07 3.82
CA GLY A 255 -5.29 -12.28 3.36
C GLY A 255 -5.88 -13.15 4.47
N ASP A 256 -5.61 -12.83 5.74
CA ASP A 256 -6.24 -13.52 6.88
C ASP A 256 -7.75 -13.23 6.93
N VAL A 257 -8.53 -14.27 7.28
CA VAL A 257 -9.96 -14.15 7.55
C VAL A 257 -10.20 -14.32 9.05
N ILE A 258 -10.63 -13.27 9.74
CA ILE A 258 -11.05 -13.38 11.14
C ILE A 258 -12.44 -14.01 11.16
N ARG A 259 -12.54 -15.20 11.76
CA ARG A 259 -13.79 -15.98 11.83
C ARG A 259 -14.45 -15.86 13.19
N ARG A 260 -13.66 -15.89 14.28
CA ARG A 260 -14.18 -15.79 15.64
C ARG A 260 -13.28 -14.95 16.53
N ILE A 261 -13.89 -14.29 17.51
CA ILE A 261 -13.19 -13.64 18.63
C ILE A 261 -13.88 -14.05 19.93
N ASN A 262 -13.13 -14.59 20.89
CA ASN A 262 -13.63 -15.09 22.17
C ASN A 262 -14.84 -16.04 22.01
N GLY A 263 -14.78 -16.91 21.00
CA GLY A 263 -15.87 -17.84 20.68
C GLY A 263 -17.07 -17.22 19.96
N PHE A 264 -17.15 -15.90 19.81
CA PHE A 264 -18.21 -15.23 19.05
C PHE A 264 -17.89 -15.19 17.56
N GLU A 265 -18.88 -15.43 16.71
CA GLU A 265 -18.73 -15.37 15.26
C GLU A 265 -18.57 -13.95 14.75
N MET A 266 -17.67 -13.77 13.80
CA MET A 266 -17.35 -12.50 13.19
C MET A 266 -18.00 -12.37 11.79
N ASN A 267 -19.31 -12.59 11.71
CA ASN A 267 -20.05 -12.65 10.43
C ASN A 267 -20.92 -11.41 10.11
N SER A 268 -21.02 -10.44 11.02
CA SER A 268 -21.73 -9.18 10.73
C SER A 268 -21.11 -7.99 11.49
N PRO A 269 -21.29 -6.75 10.99
CA PRO A 269 -20.82 -5.54 11.68
C PRO A 269 -21.44 -5.36 13.07
N GLU A 270 -22.71 -5.75 13.24
CA GLU A 270 -23.42 -5.64 14.51
C GLU A 270 -22.80 -6.56 15.58
N LYS A 271 -22.47 -7.81 15.19
CA LYS A 271 -21.73 -8.71 16.08
C LYS A 271 -20.33 -8.20 16.39
N ALA A 272 -19.66 -7.56 15.44
CA ALA A 272 -18.35 -6.96 15.69
C ALA A 272 -18.42 -5.87 16.77
N LEU A 273 -19.47 -5.03 16.75
CA LEU A 273 -19.72 -4.01 17.78
C LEU A 273 -20.09 -4.62 19.15
N GLU A 274 -20.84 -5.72 19.15
CA GLU A 274 -21.16 -6.46 20.39
C GLU A 274 -19.89 -7.03 21.03
N ILE A 275 -19.08 -7.73 20.23
CA ILE A 275 -17.81 -8.33 20.66
C ILE A 275 -16.87 -7.24 21.19
N TYR A 276 -16.76 -6.13 20.46
CA TYR A 276 -16.00 -4.96 20.86
C TYR A 276 -16.35 -4.49 22.29
N SER A 277 -17.65 -4.42 22.62
CA SER A 277 -18.10 -3.99 23.95
C SER A 277 -17.68 -4.99 25.04
N LYS A 278 -17.67 -6.30 24.73
CA LYS A 278 -17.24 -7.34 25.67
C LYS A 278 -15.72 -7.42 25.84
N MET A 279 -14.97 -7.06 24.79
CA MET A 279 -13.51 -7.02 24.85
C MET A 279 -12.99 -5.93 25.78
N LYS A 280 -13.78 -4.87 25.99
CA LYS A 280 -13.41 -3.78 26.89
C LYS A 280 -13.06 -4.26 28.29
N ASP A 281 -13.70 -5.29 28.82
CA ASP A 281 -13.43 -5.79 30.19
C ASP A 281 -12.66 -7.11 30.22
N ALA A 282 -12.30 -7.66 29.06
CA ALA A 282 -11.63 -8.96 28.96
C ALA A 282 -10.14 -8.86 29.32
N SER A 283 -9.67 -9.79 30.16
CA SER A 283 -8.24 -9.98 30.48
C SER A 283 -7.54 -10.92 29.50
N ARG A 284 -8.31 -11.68 28.72
CA ARG A 284 -7.82 -12.58 27.68
C ARG A 284 -8.70 -12.47 26.44
N ILE A 285 -8.05 -12.37 25.28
CA ILE A 285 -8.70 -12.33 23.97
C ILE A 285 -8.17 -13.51 23.15
N GLU A 286 -9.05 -14.28 22.54
CA GLU A 286 -8.73 -15.37 21.63
C GLU A 286 -9.30 -15.05 20.26
N ILE A 287 -8.48 -15.10 19.22
CA ILE A 287 -8.89 -14.83 17.84
C ILE A 287 -8.64 -16.07 17.01
N GLU A 288 -9.68 -16.54 16.32
CA GLU A 288 -9.57 -17.59 15.32
C GLU A 288 -9.56 -16.96 13.93
N ILE A 289 -8.45 -17.15 13.24
CA ILE A 289 -8.22 -16.69 11.87
C ILE A 289 -8.09 -17.87 10.93
N GLU A 290 -8.39 -17.67 9.66
CA GLU A 290 -8.09 -18.62 8.59
C GLU A 290 -7.02 -18.00 7.69
N ARG A 291 -5.87 -18.67 7.58
CA ARG A 291 -4.73 -18.25 6.77
C ARG A 291 -4.42 -19.32 5.76
N ASN A 292 -4.45 -18.98 4.47
CA ASN A 292 -4.22 -19.92 3.37
C ASN A 292 -5.15 -21.16 3.45
N GLY A 293 -6.38 -20.99 3.94
CA GLY A 293 -7.37 -22.06 4.12
C GLY A 293 -7.21 -22.92 5.38
N ALA A 294 -6.18 -22.67 6.20
CA ALA A 294 -5.96 -23.36 7.47
C ALA A 294 -6.41 -22.51 8.67
N PRO A 295 -7.13 -23.07 9.64
CA PRO A 295 -7.50 -22.35 10.87
C PRO A 295 -6.26 -22.18 11.78
N ILE A 296 -6.06 -20.96 12.27
CA ILE A 296 -5.02 -20.58 13.23
C ILE A 296 -5.71 -19.87 14.39
N ARG A 297 -5.27 -20.18 15.61
CA ARG A 297 -5.77 -19.59 16.84
C ARG A 297 -4.68 -18.76 17.49
N LYS A 298 -5.00 -17.53 17.84
CA LYS A 298 -4.10 -16.59 18.53
C LYS A 298 -4.69 -16.18 19.87
N SER A 299 -3.87 -16.22 20.92
CA SER A 299 -4.25 -15.85 22.29
C SER A 299 -3.51 -14.58 22.71
N TYR A 300 -4.24 -13.64 23.28
CA TYR A 300 -3.74 -12.34 23.72
C TYR A 300 -4.07 -12.16 25.19
N ASN A 301 -3.05 -12.02 26.02
CA ASN A 301 -3.22 -11.72 27.44
C ASN A 301 -3.10 -10.21 27.63
N VAL A 302 -4.14 -9.60 28.20
CA VAL A 302 -4.21 -8.16 28.44
C VAL A 302 -3.66 -7.88 29.84
N ARG A 303 -2.66 -7.00 29.94
CA ARG A 303 -2.02 -6.62 31.21
C ARG A 303 -2.15 -5.14 31.53
#